data_AF-A0A399ZJB7-F1
#
_entry.id   AF-A0A399ZJB7-F1
#
_cell.length_a   1.000
_cell.length_b   1.000
_cell.length_c   1.000
_cell.angle_alpha   90.00
_cell.angle_beta   90.00
_cell.angle_gamma   90.00
#
_symmetry.space_group_name_H-M   'P 1'
#
loop_
_entity.id
_entity.type
_entity.pdbx_description
1 polymer ?
#
loop_
_entity_poly.entity_id
_entity_poly.type
_entity_poly.pdbx_seq_one_letter_code
_entity_poly.pdbx_strand_id
1 'polypeptide(L)'
;MKKKTKHNDELRPEYDMKSLLNGGVRGKYAARYRAGTNLVLLEPDVAKAFPNDNAVNEALKLVIKLKQIQEEAGQYSTKNK
;
A
#
# COMPACT_ATOMS: atom_id res chain seq x y z
N MET A 1 -19.81 -41.17 -26.09
CA MET A 1 -20.24 -40.16 -25.09
C MET A 1 -19.21 -40.17 -23.95
N LYS A 2 -18.46 -39.08 -23.73
CA LYS A 2 -17.48 -39.01 -22.62
C LYS A 2 -18.23 -38.89 -21.29
N LYS A 3 -18.02 -39.86 -20.38
CA LYS A 3 -18.57 -39.86 -19.01
C LYS A 3 -17.93 -38.68 -18.27
N LYS A 4 -18.73 -37.69 -17.85
CA LYS A 4 -18.27 -36.65 -16.92
C LYS A 4 -17.94 -37.34 -15.59
N THR A 5 -16.66 -37.47 -15.27
CA THR A 5 -16.21 -37.83 -13.93
C THR A 5 -16.64 -36.69 -13.01
N LYS A 6 -17.55 -36.96 -12.09
CA LYS A 6 -17.83 -36.04 -10.98
C LYS A 6 -16.53 -35.95 -10.19
N HIS A 7 -15.79 -34.86 -10.34
CA HIS A 7 -14.74 -34.55 -9.40
C HIS A 7 -15.43 -34.38 -8.06
N ASN A 8 -15.04 -35.20 -7.09
CA ASN A 8 -15.51 -35.04 -5.72
C ASN A 8 -14.93 -33.70 -5.25
N ASP A 9 -15.74 -32.64 -5.26
CA ASP A 9 -15.38 -31.30 -4.73
C ASP A 9 -15.29 -31.29 -3.19
N GLU A 10 -15.28 -32.48 -2.59
CA GLU A 10 -15.17 -32.66 -1.14
C GLU A 10 -13.72 -32.55 -0.70
N LEU A 11 -13.49 -31.71 0.31
CA LEU A 11 -12.19 -31.62 0.98
C LEU A 11 -11.86 -32.98 1.62
N ARG A 12 -10.58 -33.35 1.61
CA ARG A 12 -10.16 -34.57 2.32
C ARG A 12 -10.45 -34.42 3.82
N PRO A 13 -10.75 -35.51 4.55
CA PRO A 13 -11.09 -35.45 5.98
C PRO A 13 -10.05 -34.75 6.86
N GLU A 14 -8.77 -34.76 6.45
CA GLU A 14 -7.69 -34.09 7.17
C GLU A 14 -7.75 -32.55 7.05
N TYR A 15 -8.53 -32.02 6.10
CA TYR A 15 -8.77 -30.60 5.87
C TYR A 15 -10.11 -30.13 6.46
N ASP A 16 -10.43 -30.53 7.68
CA ASP A 16 -11.54 -29.93 8.41
C ASP A 16 -11.19 -28.48 8.78
N MET A 17 -11.76 -27.55 8.02
CA MET A 17 -11.56 -26.11 8.21
C MET A 17 -11.98 -25.63 9.60
N LYS A 18 -12.93 -26.31 10.26
CA LYS A 18 -13.37 -25.97 11.62
C LYS A 18 -12.28 -26.27 12.65
N SER A 19 -11.58 -27.39 12.47
CA SER A 19 -10.43 -27.77 13.28
C SER A 19 -9.20 -26.91 12.96
N LEU A 20 -8.89 -26.72 11.68
CA LEU A 20 -7.69 -26.00 11.22
C LEU A 20 -7.75 -24.49 11.51
N LEU A 21 -8.94 -23.89 11.49
CA LEU A 21 -9.14 -22.46 11.77
C LEU A 21 -9.67 -22.21 13.18
N ASN A 22 -9.54 -23.17 14.10
CA ASN A 22 -9.93 -22.97 15.49
C ASN A 22 -9.07 -21.85 16.11
N GLY A 23 -9.70 -20.72 16.45
CA GLY A 23 -9.01 -19.49 16.88
C GLY A 23 -8.56 -18.55 15.75
N GLY A 24 -8.92 -18.84 14.50
CA GLY A 24 -8.70 -17.97 13.36
C GLY A 24 -9.51 -16.68 13.45
N VAL A 25 -8.84 -15.55 13.65
CA VAL A 25 -9.49 -14.24 13.70
C VAL A 25 -9.74 -13.72 12.28
N ARG A 26 -11.02 -13.52 11.91
CA ARG A 26 -11.40 -12.94 10.62
C ARG A 26 -10.78 -11.55 10.47
N GLY A 27 -10.01 -11.36 9.40
CA GLY A 27 -9.39 -10.06 9.12
C GLY A 27 -8.24 -9.68 10.05
N LYS A 28 -7.56 -10.63 10.70
CA LYS A 28 -6.40 -10.41 11.60
C LYS A 28 -5.38 -9.39 11.08
N TYR A 29 -5.16 -9.33 9.76
CA TYR A 29 -4.24 -8.40 9.11
C TYR A 29 -4.93 -7.40 8.18
N ALA A 30 -6.27 -7.41 8.10
CA ALA A 30 -7.02 -6.52 7.21
C ALA A 30 -6.79 -5.04 7.56
N ALA A 31 -6.67 -4.71 8.85
CA ALA A 31 -6.35 -3.36 9.29
C ALA A 31 -4.93 -2.93 8.89
N ARG A 32 -3.93 -3.82 9.01
CA ARG A 32 -2.55 -3.55 8.58
C ARG A 32 -2.45 -3.37 7.06
N TYR A 33 -3.19 -4.18 6.31
CA TYR A 33 -3.28 -4.07 4.86
C TYR A 33 -3.96 -2.75 4.44
N ARG A 34 -5.06 -2.36 5.08
CA ARG A 34 -5.75 -1.07 4.81
C ARG A 34 -4.94 0.16 5.25
N ALA A 35 -4.15 0.03 6.30
CA ALA A 35 -3.17 1.05 6.69
C ALA A 35 -2.00 1.13 5.69
N GLY A 36 -1.81 0.08 4.88
CA GLY A 36 -0.82 0.01 3.83
C GLY A 36 -1.34 0.63 2.55
N THR A 37 -0.77 1.80 2.23
CA THR A 37 -0.79 2.50 0.94
C THR A 37 -2.03 3.34 0.63
N ASN A 38 -1.89 4.64 0.84
CA ASN A 38 -2.69 5.63 0.13
C ASN A 38 -2.21 5.68 -1.32
N LEU A 39 -2.81 4.86 -2.19
CA LEU A 39 -2.50 4.85 -3.61
C LEU A 39 -3.09 6.09 -4.27
N VAL A 40 -2.24 6.91 -4.88
CA VAL A 40 -2.63 8.10 -5.64
C VAL A 40 -2.31 7.84 -7.11
N LEU A 41 -3.30 8.05 -7.98
CA LEU A 41 -3.09 7.97 -9.42
C LEU A 41 -2.31 9.22 -9.88
N LEU A 42 -1.15 8.99 -10.49
CA LEU A 42 -0.37 10.06 -11.11
C LEU A 42 -0.91 10.37 -12.50
N GLU A 43 -0.71 11.61 -12.94
CA GLU A 43 -0.96 12.00 -14.32
C GLU A 43 0.01 11.24 -15.28
N PRO A 44 -0.39 10.96 -16.54
CA PRO A 44 0.38 10.09 -17.43
C PRO A 44 1.77 10.61 -17.79
N ASP A 45 1.97 11.92 -17.79
CA ASP A 45 3.25 12.61 -18.01
C ASP A 45 4.19 12.45 -16.81
N VAL A 46 3.68 12.64 -15.59
CA VAL A 46 4.43 12.42 -14.34
C VAL A 46 4.83 10.94 -14.21
N ALA A 47 3.92 10.03 -14.52
CA ALA A 47 4.20 8.60 -14.53
C ALA A 47 5.26 8.19 -15.57
N LYS A 48 5.40 8.94 -16.68
CA LYS A 48 6.48 8.71 -17.67
C LYS A 48 7.82 9.26 -17.18
N ALA A 49 7.81 10.33 -16.39
CA ALA A 49 9.03 10.95 -15.88
C ALA A 49 9.69 10.12 -14.75
N PHE A 50 8.89 9.38 -13.97
CA PHE A 50 9.39 8.60 -12.83
C PHE A 50 9.21 7.09 -13.04
N PRO A 51 10.30 6.30 -13.00
CA PRO A 51 10.22 4.86 -13.30
C PRO A 51 9.62 4.01 -12.16
N ASN A 52 9.59 4.50 -10.92
CA ASN A 52 9.01 3.80 -9.77
C ASN A 52 8.61 4.76 -8.63
N ASP A 53 7.92 4.20 -7.64
CA ASP A 53 7.43 4.88 -6.43
C ASP A 53 8.55 5.48 -5.57
N ASN A 54 9.69 4.80 -5.45
CA ASN A 54 10.85 5.32 -4.72
C ASN A 54 11.35 6.64 -5.33
N ALA A 55 11.45 6.72 -6.66
CA ALA A 55 11.87 7.94 -7.35
C ALA A 55 10.91 9.11 -7.12
N VAL A 56 9.60 8.86 -7.16
CA VAL A 56 8.57 9.87 -6.85
C VAL A 56 8.69 10.35 -5.40
N ASN A 57 8.82 9.42 -4.47
CA ASN A 57 8.88 9.74 -3.03
C ASN A 57 10.13 10.54 -2.68
N GLU A 58 11.29 10.21 -3.25
CA GLU A 58 12.51 11.00 -3.04
C GLU A 58 12.37 12.42 -3.60
N ALA A 59 11.80 12.58 -4.79
CA ALA A 59 11.55 13.91 -5.36
C ALA A 59 10.61 14.75 -4.45
N LEU A 60 9.52 14.16 -3.97
CA LEU A 60 8.59 14.85 -3.06
C LEU A 60 9.24 15.20 -1.72
N LYS A 61 10.10 14.35 -1.16
CA LYS A 61 10.87 14.66 0.06
C LYS A 61 11.77 15.88 -0.15
N LEU A 62 12.40 16.02 -1.31
CA LEU A 62 13.23 17.19 -1.63
C LEU A 62 12.38 18.47 -1.67
N VAL A 63 11.19 18.42 -2.28
CA VAL A 63 10.26 19.56 -2.30
C VAL A 63 9.85 19.97 -0.87
N ILE A 64 9.58 18.99 0.00
CA ILE A 64 9.27 19.27 1.42
C ILE A 64 10.44 19.98 2.10
N LYS A 65 11.67 19.51 1.91
CA LYS A 65 12.87 20.15 2.49
C LYS A 65 13.08 21.56 1.97
N LEU A 66 12.91 21.79 0.67
CA LEU A 66 13.02 23.12 0.06
C LEU A 66 12.00 24.09 0.66
N LYS A 67 10.75 23.62 0.85
CA LYS A 67 9.71 24.41 1.50
C LYS A 67 10.08 24.79 2.93
N GLN A 68 10.62 23.84 3.71
CA GLN A 68 11.07 24.11 5.10
C GLN A 68 12.16 25.19 5.13
N ILE A 69 13.16 25.10 4.23
CA ILE A 69 14.22 26.11 4.13
C ILE A 69 13.64 27.51 3.81
N GLN A 70 12.64 27.58 2.92
CA GLN A 70 11.98 28.85 2.60
C GLN A 70 11.23 29.43 3.80
N GLU A 71 10.50 28.59 4.56
CA GLU A 71 9.78 29.00 5.76
C GLU A 71 10.73 29.51 6.84
N GLU A 72 11.86 28.83 7.04
CA GLU A 72 12.91 29.26 7.97
C GLU A 72 13.53 30.59 7.54
N ALA A 73 13.90 30.73 6.26
CA ALA A 73 14.46 31.97 5.72
C ALA A 73 13.50 33.18 5.87
N GLY A 74 12.19 32.95 5.70
CA GLY A 74 11.16 33.97 5.96
C GLY A 74 11.10 34.40 7.42
N GLN A 75 11.27 33.46 8.36
CA GLN A 75 11.25 33.76 9.80
C GLN A 75 12.47 34.60 10.24
N TYR A 76 13.65 34.36 9.67
CA TYR A 76 14.85 35.17 9.96
C TYR A 76 14.72 36.62 9.48
N SER A 77 13.99 36.87 8.39
CA SER A 77 13.70 38.24 7.91
C SER A 77 12.73 38.98 8.82
N THR A 78 11.74 38.28 9.42
CA THR A 78 10.77 38.91 10.34
C THR A 78 11.30 39.23 11.73
N LYS A 79 12.43 38.64 12.16
CA LYS A 79 13.04 38.88 13.48
C LYS A 79 14.05 40.03 13.49
N ASN A 80 14.55 40.44 12.32
CA ASN A 80 15.55 41.50 12.17
C ASN A 80 14.92 42.83 11.69
N LYS A 81 13.62 43.04 11.93
CA LYS A 81 12.93 44.30 11.66
C LYS A 81 12.33 44.88 12.93
#